data_AF-X1FV23-F1
#
_entry.id   AF-X1FV23-F1
#
_cell.length_a   1.000
_cell.length_b   1.000
_cell.length_c   1.000
_cell.angle_alpha   90.00
_cell.angle_beta   90.00
_cell.angle_gamma   90.00
#
_symmetry.space_group_name_H-M   'P 1'
#
loop_
_entity.id
_entity.type
_entity.pdbx_description
1 polymer ?
#
loop_
_entity_poly.entity_id
_entity_poly.type
_entity_poly.pdbx_seq_one_letter_code
_entity_poly.pdbx_strand_id
1 'polypeptide(L)'
;GLEHIPVWEAQSQPVSENEEDKSRLNKRPDFQWQMVDDFETDPEKAYKHYTVECKRLENPSSKTWELNENYVTNGILRYVRKKFGYGKFTPSGAMIGYIQSMNPPQILAEVNCFARKESVIGINPPVYGWNEDGVSKLEQRLHRPEVPPTPFNLHHLWVDLRKL
;
A
#
# COMPACT_ATOMS: atom_id res chain seq x y z
N GLY A 1 16.32 17.32 3.01
CA GLY A 1 15.13 17.74 2.24
C GLY A 1 14.64 16.56 1.43
N LEU A 2 13.47 16.62 0.80
CA LEU A 2 13.11 15.58 -0.19
C LEU A 2 14.04 15.75 -1.40
N GLU A 3 15.02 14.85 -1.55
CA GLU A 3 16.04 14.94 -2.61
C GLU A 3 15.50 14.53 -3.98
N HIS A 4 14.42 13.75 -3.99
CA HIS A 4 13.78 13.26 -5.21
C HIS A 4 12.29 13.58 -5.25
N ILE A 5 11.81 13.91 -6.45
CA ILE A 5 10.40 14.11 -6.78
C ILE A 5 9.67 12.76 -6.83
N PRO A 6 8.32 12.73 -6.72
CA PRO A 6 7.54 11.52 -6.97
C PRO A 6 7.85 10.98 -8.35
N VAL A 7 7.99 9.67 -8.46
CA VAL A 7 8.05 9.01 -9.75
C VAL A 7 6.82 8.11 -9.92
N TRP A 8 6.07 8.34 -10.98
CA TRP A 8 4.94 7.53 -11.41
C TRP A 8 5.43 6.21 -12.02
N GLU A 9 4.89 5.08 -11.57
CA GLU A 9 5.18 3.73 -12.10
C GLU A 9 6.67 3.37 -12.19
N ALA A 10 7.47 3.88 -11.25
CA ALA A 10 8.89 3.56 -11.17
C ALA A 10 9.09 2.05 -10.97
N GLN A 11 10.11 1.47 -11.61
CA GLN A 11 10.50 0.10 -11.31
C GLN A 11 11.11 0.03 -9.91
N SER A 12 10.83 -1.07 -9.20
CA SER A 12 11.49 -1.36 -7.94
C SER A 12 13.00 -1.49 -8.17
N GLN A 13 13.79 -0.81 -7.34
CA GLN A 13 15.24 -0.81 -7.48
C GLN A 13 15.85 -2.10 -6.92
N PRO A 14 16.98 -2.57 -7.49
CA PRO A 14 17.73 -3.66 -6.90
C PRO A 14 18.23 -3.26 -5.52
N VAL A 15 18.15 -4.19 -4.56
CA VAL A 15 18.71 -3.97 -3.22
C VAL A 15 20.18 -4.36 -3.22
N SER A 16 20.52 -5.43 -3.93
CA SER A 16 21.90 -5.83 -4.18
C SER A 16 22.03 -6.57 -5.52
N GLU A 17 23.24 -6.68 -6.04
CA GLU A 17 23.52 -7.38 -7.31
C GLU A 17 23.24 -8.90 -7.20
N ASN A 18 23.38 -9.46 -6.00
CA ASN A 18 23.26 -10.88 -5.69
C ASN A 18 21.84 -11.32 -5.30
N GLU A 19 20.83 -10.45 -5.51
CA GLU A 19 19.48 -10.74 -5.07
C GLU A 19 18.85 -11.86 -5.91
N GLU A 20 18.52 -12.99 -5.25
CA GLU A 20 18.04 -14.20 -5.91
C GLU A 20 16.68 -14.02 -6.61
N ASP A 21 15.76 -13.26 -5.99
CA ASP A 21 14.43 -13.01 -6.55
C ASP A 21 14.37 -11.64 -7.26
N LYS A 22 14.71 -11.64 -8.55
CA LYS A 22 14.63 -10.47 -9.43
C LYS A 22 13.20 -10.17 -9.92
N SER A 23 12.19 -10.99 -9.57
CA SER A 23 10.81 -10.80 -10.06
C SER A 23 10.18 -9.48 -9.57
N ARG A 24 10.66 -8.97 -8.43
CA ARG A 24 10.29 -7.67 -7.85
C ARG A 24 10.71 -6.48 -8.72
N LEU A 25 11.80 -6.58 -9.48
CA LEU A 25 12.31 -5.46 -10.31
C LEU A 25 11.33 -5.07 -11.42
N ASN A 26 10.45 -5.99 -11.82
CA ASN A 26 9.39 -5.73 -12.79
C ASN A 26 8.14 -5.10 -12.16
N LYS A 27 8.09 -4.94 -10.84
CA LYS A 27 6.95 -4.36 -10.13
C LYS A 27 7.06 -2.85 -10.13
N ARG A 28 5.91 -2.22 -10.36
CA ARG A 28 5.75 -0.78 -10.50
C ARG A 28 4.67 -0.33 -9.52
N PRO A 29 5.04 0.18 -8.33
CA PRO A 29 4.08 0.88 -7.51
C PRO A 29 3.52 2.07 -8.28
N ASP A 30 2.29 2.46 -7.94
CA ASP A 30 1.67 3.64 -8.52
C ASP A 30 2.59 4.85 -8.34
N PHE A 31 2.99 5.17 -7.11
CA PHE A 31 4.03 6.17 -6.88
C PHE A 31 5.17 5.64 -6.03
N GLN A 32 6.37 6.13 -6.30
CA GLN A 32 7.55 5.86 -5.48
C GLN A 32 8.29 7.17 -5.22
N TRP A 33 8.69 7.35 -3.96
CA TRP A 33 9.61 8.39 -3.54
C TRP A 33 10.88 7.78 -3.00
N GLN A 34 12.01 8.24 -3.50
CA GLN A 34 13.32 7.88 -2.97
C GLN A 34 13.79 8.92 -1.96
N MET A 35 14.37 8.43 -0.87
CA MET A 35 15.12 9.22 0.08
C MET A 35 16.45 8.51 0.35
N VAL A 36 17.54 9.27 0.36
CA VAL A 36 18.85 8.78 0.78
C VAL A 36 19.05 9.17 2.25
N ASP A 37 19.45 8.20 3.07
CA ASP A 37 19.80 8.41 4.47
C ASP A 37 21.32 8.40 4.62
N ASP A 38 21.93 9.59 4.59
CA ASP A 38 23.39 9.75 4.69
C ASP A 38 23.99 9.28 6.03
N PHE A 39 23.15 9.05 7.04
CA PHE A 39 23.57 8.55 8.35
C PHE A 39 23.49 7.02 8.46
N GLU A 40 22.90 6.35 7.46
CA GLU A 40 22.82 4.90 7.43
C GLU A 40 24.15 4.29 6.98
N THR A 41 24.74 3.46 7.85
CA THR A 41 26.03 2.82 7.60
C THR A 41 25.93 1.63 6.66
N ASP A 42 24.74 1.03 6.55
CA ASP A 42 24.47 -0.06 5.62
C ASP A 42 24.04 0.48 4.25
N PRO A 43 24.86 0.35 3.19
CA PRO A 43 24.54 0.90 1.87
C PRO A 43 23.22 0.38 1.30
N GLU A 44 22.80 -0.83 1.65
CA GLU A 44 21.52 -1.40 1.18
C GLU A 44 20.30 -0.71 1.83
N LYS A 45 20.47 -0.16 3.04
CA LYS A 45 19.42 0.53 3.80
C LYS A 45 19.43 2.04 3.60
N ALA A 46 20.52 2.60 3.09
CA ALA A 46 20.65 4.04 2.82
C ALA A 46 19.60 4.53 1.82
N TYR A 47 19.25 3.68 0.84
CA TYR A 47 18.23 3.98 -0.16
C TYR A 47 16.84 3.52 0.28
N LYS A 48 16.02 4.47 0.72
CA LYS A 48 14.66 4.23 1.20
C LYS A 48 13.65 4.60 0.13
N HIS A 49 12.70 3.69 -0.12
CA HIS A 49 11.66 3.87 -1.13
C HIS A 49 10.28 3.86 -0.49
N TYR A 50 9.68 5.04 -0.38
CA TYR A 50 8.30 5.18 0.07
C TYR A 50 7.36 4.89 -1.09
N THR A 51 6.64 3.77 -1.02
CA THR A 51 5.73 3.34 -2.09
C THR A 51 4.29 3.69 -1.74
N VAL A 52 3.58 4.19 -2.75
CA VAL A 52 2.14 4.45 -2.70
C VAL A 52 1.46 3.59 -3.77
N GLU A 53 0.38 2.92 -3.39
CA GLU A 53 -0.49 2.16 -4.28
C GLU A 53 -1.90 2.76 -4.30
N CYS A 54 -2.53 2.77 -5.45
CA CYS A 54 -3.80 3.41 -5.73
C CYS A 54 -4.78 2.38 -6.29
N LYS A 55 -6.00 2.34 -5.75
CA LYS A 55 -7.05 1.42 -6.22
C LYS A 55 -8.43 2.08 -6.08
N ARG A 56 -9.35 1.70 -6.97
CA ARG A 56 -10.76 2.11 -6.90
C ARG A 56 -11.48 1.26 -5.86
N LEU A 57 -12.46 1.86 -5.19
CA LEU A 57 -13.35 1.25 -4.20
C LEU A 57 -14.80 1.58 -4.57
N GLU A 58 -15.60 0.56 -4.86
CA GLU A 58 -16.97 0.76 -5.30
C GLU A 58 -17.81 -0.51 -5.10
N ASN A 59 -19.11 -0.39 -5.39
CA ASN A 59 -19.97 -1.55 -5.47
C ASN A 59 -19.47 -2.50 -6.57
N PRO A 60 -19.72 -3.81 -6.46
CA PRO A 60 -19.34 -4.77 -7.49
C PRO A 60 -19.92 -4.34 -8.84
N SER A 61 -19.07 -3.97 -9.79
CA SER A 61 -19.47 -3.53 -11.12
C SER A 61 -19.69 -4.72 -12.08
N SER A 62 -19.21 -5.91 -11.70
CA SER A 62 -19.50 -7.18 -12.39
C SER A 62 -19.38 -8.36 -11.42
N LYS A 63 -19.88 -9.54 -11.81
CA LYS A 63 -19.70 -10.79 -11.05
C LYS A 63 -18.25 -11.30 -11.02
N THR A 64 -17.38 -10.76 -11.87
CA THR A 64 -16.02 -11.29 -12.10
C THR A 64 -14.93 -10.33 -11.66
N TRP A 65 -15.26 -9.10 -11.30
CA TRP A 65 -14.28 -8.09 -10.90
C TRP A 65 -14.74 -7.34 -9.65
N GLU A 66 -14.25 -7.80 -8.51
CA GLU A 66 -14.56 -7.21 -7.21
C GLU A 66 -13.45 -6.24 -6.80
N LEU A 67 -13.72 -4.94 -6.90
CA LEU A 67 -12.70 -3.91 -6.71
C LEU A 67 -12.18 -3.83 -5.27
N ASN A 68 -13.04 -4.14 -4.31
CA ASN A 68 -12.65 -4.22 -2.91
C ASN A 68 -11.73 -5.42 -2.64
N GLU A 69 -11.92 -6.55 -3.35
CA GLU A 69 -10.94 -7.65 -3.35
C GLU A 69 -9.63 -7.23 -4.01
N ASN A 70 -9.70 -6.55 -5.15
CA ASN A 70 -8.52 -6.06 -5.88
C ASN A 70 -7.68 -5.07 -5.04
N TYR A 71 -8.31 -4.27 -4.18
CA TYR A 71 -7.64 -3.42 -3.20
C TYR A 71 -6.74 -4.22 -2.26
N VAL A 72 -7.17 -5.42 -1.87
CA VAL A 72 -6.39 -6.33 -1.02
C VAL A 72 -5.36 -7.08 -1.84
N THR A 73 -5.80 -7.83 -2.85
CA THR A 73 -4.99 -8.84 -3.54
C THR A 73 -3.89 -8.22 -4.41
N ASN A 74 -4.17 -7.07 -5.02
CA ASN A 74 -3.25 -6.33 -5.87
C ASN A 74 -2.82 -4.98 -5.28
N GLY A 75 -3.22 -4.65 -4.06
CA GLY A 75 -2.75 -3.47 -3.32
C GLY A 75 -2.03 -3.87 -2.04
N ILE A 76 -2.77 -4.13 -0.96
CA ILE A 76 -2.23 -4.46 0.38
C ILE A 76 -1.18 -5.58 0.33
N LEU A 77 -1.45 -6.67 -0.40
CA LEU A 77 -0.54 -7.82 -0.46
C LEU A 77 0.80 -7.51 -1.11
N ARG A 78 0.94 -6.39 -1.85
CA ARG A 78 2.22 -5.94 -2.37
C ARG A 78 3.18 -5.48 -1.26
N TYR A 79 2.64 -5.05 -0.12
CA TYR A 79 3.41 -4.68 1.08
C TYR A 79 3.73 -5.86 2.00
N VAL A 80 3.09 -7.02 1.77
CA VAL A 80 3.22 -8.22 2.62
C VAL A 80 4.11 -9.27 1.96
N ARG A 81 3.89 -9.57 0.67
CA ARG A 81 4.53 -10.71 0.00
C ARG A 81 5.92 -10.34 -0.51
N LYS A 82 6.91 -11.19 -0.23
CA LYS A 82 8.32 -11.05 -0.65
C LYS A 82 8.51 -10.72 -2.13
N LYS A 83 7.73 -11.35 -3.01
CA LYS A 83 7.78 -11.15 -4.47
C LYS A 83 7.52 -9.72 -4.97
N PHE A 84 6.97 -8.86 -4.11
CA PHE A 84 6.76 -7.44 -4.42
C PHE A 84 7.77 -6.57 -3.66
N GLY A 85 7.95 -6.83 -2.37
CA GLY A 85 8.97 -6.14 -1.55
C GLY A 85 8.67 -4.67 -1.27
N TYR A 86 7.42 -4.23 -1.36
CA TYR A 86 7.09 -2.81 -1.18
C TYR A 86 7.31 -2.35 0.25
N GLY A 87 7.90 -1.15 0.37
CA GLY A 87 8.28 -0.56 1.65
C GLY A 87 9.38 -1.31 2.38
N LYS A 88 10.22 -2.09 1.69
CA LYS A 88 11.43 -2.66 2.30
C LYS A 88 12.31 -1.52 2.81
N PHE A 89 12.81 -1.66 4.04
CA PHE A 89 13.58 -0.64 4.77
C PHE A 89 12.84 0.66 5.14
N THR A 90 11.54 0.77 4.83
CA THR A 90 10.70 1.87 5.31
C THR A 90 9.73 1.38 6.39
N PRO A 91 9.49 2.15 7.47
CA PRO A 91 8.57 1.74 8.52
C PRO A 91 7.10 1.81 8.09
N SER A 92 6.81 2.49 6.98
CA SER A 92 5.47 2.69 6.45
C SER A 92 5.43 2.85 4.93
N GLY A 93 4.21 2.81 4.42
CA GLY A 93 3.81 3.07 3.03
C GLY A 93 2.35 3.51 3.01
N ALA A 94 1.80 3.76 1.83
CA ALA A 94 0.41 4.21 1.71
C ALA A 94 -0.40 3.49 0.63
N MET A 95 -1.67 3.26 0.93
CA MET A 95 -2.70 2.86 -0.02
C MET A 95 -3.71 3.99 -0.17
N ILE A 96 -3.97 4.44 -1.39
CA ILE A 96 -5.04 5.38 -1.73
C ILE A 96 -6.23 4.59 -2.28
N GLY A 97 -7.39 4.77 -1.65
CA GLY A 97 -8.65 4.19 -2.08
C GLY A 97 -9.58 5.26 -2.62
N TYR A 98 -9.96 5.19 -3.88
CA TYR A 98 -10.91 6.14 -4.48
C TYR A 98 -12.32 5.58 -4.41
N ILE A 99 -13.14 6.11 -3.49
CA ILE A 99 -14.52 5.69 -3.27
C ILE A 99 -15.42 6.37 -4.29
N GLN A 100 -16.18 5.58 -5.07
CA GLN A 100 -16.98 6.13 -6.16
C GLN A 100 -18.48 5.87 -6.10
N SER A 101 -18.92 4.81 -5.43
CA SER A 101 -20.36 4.50 -5.36
C SER A 101 -20.84 3.82 -4.08
N MET A 102 -19.93 3.31 -3.24
CA MET A 102 -20.28 2.49 -2.07
C MET A 102 -20.07 3.25 -0.76
N ASN A 103 -20.81 2.87 0.29
CA ASN A 103 -20.67 3.46 1.61
C ASN A 103 -19.35 3.00 2.29
N PRO A 104 -18.53 3.90 2.87
CA PRO A 104 -17.22 3.55 3.41
C PRO A 104 -17.21 2.44 4.49
N PRO A 105 -18.11 2.43 5.50
CA PRO A 105 -18.29 1.29 6.39
C PRO A 105 -18.48 -0.06 5.70
N GLN A 106 -19.25 -0.11 4.61
CA GLN A 106 -19.48 -1.36 3.87
C GLN A 106 -18.21 -1.80 3.11
N ILE A 107 -17.53 -0.85 2.48
CA ILE A 107 -16.22 -1.10 1.83
C ILE A 107 -15.23 -1.66 2.84
N LEU A 108 -15.16 -1.08 4.05
CA LEU A 108 -14.28 -1.58 5.12
C LEU A 108 -14.61 -3.01 5.52
N ALA A 109 -15.90 -3.35 5.62
CA ALA A 109 -16.33 -4.70 5.93
C ALA A 109 -15.90 -5.71 4.85
N GLU A 110 -16.05 -5.36 3.57
CA GLU A 110 -15.64 -6.20 2.44
C GLU A 110 -14.12 -6.33 2.34
N VAL A 111 -13.38 -5.22 2.36
CA VAL A 111 -11.91 -5.21 2.34
C VAL A 111 -11.36 -6.04 3.49
N ASN A 112 -11.92 -5.92 4.70
CA ASN A 112 -11.50 -6.73 5.84
C ASN A 112 -11.90 -8.22 5.70
N CYS A 113 -12.99 -8.53 5.00
CA CYS A 113 -13.34 -9.90 4.66
C CYS A 113 -12.28 -10.52 3.74
N PHE A 114 -11.91 -9.84 2.67
CA PHE A 114 -10.85 -10.29 1.76
C PHE A 114 -9.47 -10.35 2.41
N ALA A 115 -9.12 -9.37 3.26
CA ALA A 115 -7.87 -9.38 4.02
C ALA A 115 -7.76 -10.64 4.88
N ARG A 116 -8.83 -11.01 5.60
CA ARG A 116 -8.85 -12.24 6.41
C ARG A 116 -8.71 -13.52 5.58
N LYS A 117 -9.34 -13.58 4.39
CA LYS A 117 -9.15 -14.72 3.46
C LYS A 117 -7.69 -14.89 3.04
N GLU A 118 -6.97 -13.78 2.93
CA GLU A 118 -5.54 -13.73 2.61
C GLU A 118 -4.62 -13.79 3.85
N SER A 119 -5.18 -14.09 5.04
CA SER A 119 -4.45 -14.12 6.32
C SER A 119 -3.75 -12.81 6.69
N VAL A 120 -4.31 -11.68 6.26
CA VAL A 120 -3.86 -10.33 6.60
C VAL A 120 -4.78 -9.72 7.67
N ILE A 121 -4.18 -9.04 8.65
CA ILE A 121 -4.90 -8.30 9.69
C ILE A 121 -5.80 -7.24 9.03
N GLY A 122 -7.03 -7.06 9.49
CA GLY A 122 -7.94 -6.05 8.93
C GLY A 122 -7.48 -4.60 9.17
N ILE A 123 -7.97 -3.69 8.34
CA ILE A 123 -7.82 -2.24 8.51
C ILE A 123 -8.71 -1.79 9.67
N ASN A 124 -8.17 -0.93 10.54
CA ASN A 124 -8.94 -0.32 11.62
C ASN A 124 -9.87 0.78 11.09
N PRO A 125 -11.08 0.97 11.66
CA PRO A 125 -11.91 2.10 11.30
C PRO A 125 -11.22 3.44 11.62
N PRO A 126 -11.59 4.54 10.94
CA PRO A 126 -10.99 5.86 11.17
C PRO A 126 -11.30 6.36 12.59
N VAL A 127 -10.28 6.86 13.29
CA VAL A 127 -10.41 7.37 14.68
C VAL A 127 -11.32 8.58 14.77
N TYR A 128 -11.30 9.45 13.76
CA TYR A 128 -12.08 10.69 13.71
C TYR A 128 -13.39 10.55 12.92
N GLY A 129 -13.82 9.32 12.65
CA GLY A 129 -14.98 9.05 11.80
C GLY A 129 -14.70 9.18 10.31
N TRP A 130 -15.73 8.92 9.51
CA TRP A 130 -15.67 9.02 8.06
C TRP A 130 -15.81 10.46 7.61
N ASN A 131 -14.93 10.88 6.71
CA ASN A 131 -14.96 12.21 6.10
C ASN A 131 -15.66 12.12 4.74
N GLU A 132 -16.96 12.43 4.71
CA GLU A 132 -17.74 12.52 3.47
C GLU A 132 -17.21 13.65 2.59
N ASP A 133 -17.13 13.42 1.27
CA ASP A 133 -16.57 14.35 0.28
C ASP A 133 -15.11 14.78 0.55
N GLY A 134 -14.40 14.02 1.38
CA GLY A 134 -13.05 14.32 1.80
C GLY A 134 -12.16 13.08 1.83
N VAL A 135 -11.17 13.11 2.71
CA VAL A 135 -10.24 12.00 2.92
C VAL A 135 -10.43 11.42 4.30
N SER A 136 -10.84 10.14 4.35
CA SER A 136 -10.84 9.33 5.56
C SER A 136 -9.47 8.67 5.74
N LYS A 137 -8.87 8.82 6.92
CA LYS A 137 -7.56 8.24 7.25
C LYS A 137 -7.75 7.00 8.11
N LEU A 138 -7.21 5.87 7.64
CA LEU A 138 -7.25 4.59 8.34
C LEU A 138 -5.83 4.03 8.45
N GLU A 139 -5.64 3.10 9.38
CA GLU A 139 -4.33 2.55 9.71
C GLU A 139 -4.39 1.02 9.81
N GLN A 140 -3.36 0.36 9.29
CA GLN A 140 -3.21 -1.09 9.33
C GLN A 140 -1.79 -1.46 9.73
N ARG A 141 -1.63 -2.21 10.83
CA ARG A 141 -0.33 -2.71 11.30
C ARG A 141 -0.10 -4.11 10.76
N LEU A 142 0.78 -4.22 9.77
CA LEU A 142 1.09 -5.47 9.09
C LEU A 142 2.25 -6.20 9.77
N HIS A 143 2.12 -7.52 9.89
CA HIS A 143 3.23 -8.41 10.23
C HIS A 143 3.77 -9.04 8.95
N ARG A 144 5.02 -8.73 8.61
CA ARG A 144 5.64 -9.12 7.32
C ARG A 144 7.11 -9.53 7.48
N PRO A 145 7.39 -10.71 8.06
CA PRO A 145 8.76 -11.12 8.43
C PRO A 145 9.71 -11.24 7.22
N GLU A 146 9.18 -11.51 6.03
CA GLU A 146 9.99 -11.63 4.80
C GLU A 146 10.33 -10.29 4.13
N VAL A 147 9.70 -9.19 4.56
CA VAL A 147 9.89 -7.82 4.01
C VAL A 147 10.04 -6.84 5.18
N PRO A 148 11.22 -6.78 5.83
CA PRO A 148 11.43 -5.89 6.96
C PRO A 148 11.34 -4.41 6.55
N PRO A 149 10.96 -3.50 7.47
CA PRO A 149 10.69 -3.74 8.89
C PRO A 149 9.30 -4.32 9.20
N THR A 150 9.17 -4.93 10.39
CA THR A 150 7.92 -5.42 10.99
C THR A 150 7.90 -5.04 12.49
N PRO A 151 6.79 -4.51 13.05
CA PRO A 151 5.51 -4.22 12.39
C PRO A 151 5.65 -3.08 11.39
N PHE A 152 4.91 -3.16 10.29
CA PHE A 152 4.86 -2.12 9.27
C PHE A 152 3.53 -1.39 9.30
N ASN A 153 3.58 -0.07 9.20
CA ASN A 153 2.38 0.75 9.22
C ASN A 153 1.92 1.08 7.80
N LEU A 154 0.82 0.49 7.35
CA LEU A 154 0.20 0.84 6.08
C LEU A 154 -0.88 1.90 6.32
N HIS A 155 -0.63 3.10 5.81
CA HIS A 155 -1.59 4.20 5.86
C HIS A 155 -2.62 4.02 4.75
N HIS A 156 -3.89 4.17 5.06
CA HIS A 156 -4.97 4.15 4.07
C HIS A 156 -5.60 5.53 3.97
N LEU A 157 -5.56 6.12 2.78
CA LEU A 157 -6.20 7.38 2.47
C LEU A 157 -7.39 7.10 1.55
N TRP A 158 -8.59 7.09 2.12
CA TRP A 158 -9.81 6.82 1.36
C TRP A 158 -10.45 8.14 0.97
N VAL A 159 -10.37 8.44 -0.32
CA VAL A 159 -10.87 9.68 -0.92
C VAL A 159 -12.30 9.44 -1.39
N ASP A 160 -13.24 10.21 -0.88
CA ASP A 160 -14.64 10.13 -1.25
C ASP A 160 -14.91 11.00 -2.49
N LEU A 161 -15.12 10.34 -3.64
CA LEU A 161 -15.39 10.98 -4.92
C LEU A 161 -16.86 10.82 -5.35
N ARG A 162 -17.75 10.36 -4.47
CA ARG A 162 -19.16 10.06 -4.82
C ARG A 162 -19.97 11.30 -5.25
N LYS A 163 -19.47 12.51 -4.97
CA LYS A 163 -20.10 13.79 -5.35
C LYS A 163 -19.31 14.58 -6.39
N LEU A 164 -18.28 13.99 -7.01
CA LEU A 164 -17.55 14.59 -8.13
C LEU A 164 -18.15 14.21 -9.49
#